data_AF-A0AAJ0DYA1-F1
#
_entry.id   AF-A0AAJ0DYA1-F1
#
_cell.length_a   1.000
_cell.length_b   1.000
_cell.length_c   1.000
_cell.angle_alpha   90.00
_cell.angle_beta   90.00
_cell.angle_gamma   90.00
#
_symmetry.space_group_name_H-M   'P 1'
#
loop_
_entity.id
_entity.type
_entity.pdbx_description
1 polymer ?
#
loop_
_entity_poly.entity_id
_entity_poly.type
_entity_poly.pdbx_seq_one_letter_code
_entity_poly.pdbx_strand_id
1 'polypeptide(L)'
;MPHAESPTPDAPPTINGVQLHVNDDLLSANEVEPLIQSHLTEDFDVLRQRYRQHGYLLIKGLIPREDVLSARESYFNSLAPSGVIKPGTSPREGIFDDAKSAADYPGIGAGSVKNAAPGETDRSEIFTEAALKAHTEDWYAGSEDGSVRGFCNHPVLRNFVAEFTGWGDENTLTVKRTLLRNNTPGNKAIGVHYDQSFMRYGEPTSVTAWVPIGDVRLEGGGLIYMQDGEKLGEEIENEFTTKAKAAGMSDEETKNAFNANMMSTGFLCDGPADFGRRYGKKWLVSAYEAGDVVFHSAHMIHASTKNYDPEGRIRLGTDLRFVDKRRPWDTRWDKHYSFNDGV
;
A
#
# COMPACT_ATOMS: atom_id res chain seq x y z
N MET A 1 -26.36 -1.75 5.33
CA MET A 1 -25.48 -2.89 5.64
C MET A 1 -25.90 -4.07 4.77
N PRO A 2 -25.13 -4.47 3.75
CA PRO A 2 -24.98 -5.88 3.46
C PRO A 2 -23.78 -6.40 4.26
N HIS A 3 -24.03 -7.45 5.03
CA HIS A 3 -22.98 -8.21 5.71
C HIS A 3 -21.95 -8.68 4.68
N ALA A 4 -20.66 -8.63 5.04
CA ALA A 4 -19.63 -9.32 4.29
C ALA A 4 -20.05 -10.80 4.20
N GLU A 5 -20.27 -11.31 2.99
CA GLU A 5 -20.52 -12.72 2.79
C GLU A 5 -19.34 -13.49 3.38
N SER A 6 -19.67 -14.47 4.24
CA SER A 6 -18.67 -15.44 4.69
C SER A 6 -18.14 -16.19 3.46
N PRO A 7 -16.85 -16.54 3.40
CA PRO A 7 -16.30 -17.28 2.26
C PRO A 7 -17.17 -18.49 1.97
N THR A 8 -17.64 -18.61 0.72
CA THR A 8 -18.43 -19.76 0.26
C THR A 8 -17.52 -20.98 0.25
N PRO A 9 -17.72 -21.97 1.15
CA PRO A 9 -16.78 -23.09 1.31
C PRO A 9 -16.64 -23.95 0.05
N ASP A 10 -17.61 -23.86 -0.88
CA ASP A 10 -17.69 -24.68 -2.09
C ASP A 10 -17.10 -24.00 -3.34
N ALA A 11 -16.64 -22.74 -3.26
CA ALA A 11 -16.04 -22.08 -4.42
C ALA A 11 -14.62 -22.64 -4.69
N PRO A 12 -14.24 -22.87 -5.96
CA PRO A 12 -12.92 -23.39 -6.29
C PRO A 12 -11.82 -22.40 -5.85
N PRO A 13 -10.61 -22.90 -5.52
CA PRO A 13 -9.51 -22.03 -5.14
C PRO A 13 -9.12 -21.09 -6.28
N THR A 14 -8.74 -19.87 -5.91
CA THR A 14 -8.23 -18.85 -6.84
C THR A 14 -6.85 -19.25 -7.35
N ILE A 15 -5.91 -19.56 -6.46
CA ILE A 15 -4.53 -19.92 -6.82
C ILE A 15 -3.89 -20.70 -5.67
N ASN A 16 -3.03 -21.67 -5.97
CA ASN A 16 -2.28 -22.46 -4.98
C ASN A 16 -3.13 -23.03 -3.82
N GLY A 17 -4.38 -23.40 -4.11
CA GLY A 17 -5.29 -23.99 -3.12
C GLY A 17 -5.96 -22.99 -2.16
N VAL A 18 -5.78 -21.68 -2.35
CA VAL A 18 -6.41 -20.64 -1.51
C VAL A 18 -7.39 -19.77 -2.30
N GLN A 19 -8.33 -19.15 -1.58
CA GLN A 19 -9.32 -18.22 -2.11
C GLN A 19 -8.88 -16.78 -1.85
N LEU A 20 -8.86 -15.95 -2.89
CA LEU A 20 -8.47 -14.54 -2.80
C LEU A 20 -9.70 -13.64 -2.90
N HIS A 21 -10.11 -13.13 -1.74
CA HIS A 21 -11.23 -12.20 -1.65
C HIS A 21 -10.75 -10.75 -1.81
N VAL A 22 -11.50 -9.99 -2.58
CA VAL A 22 -11.37 -8.54 -2.70
C VAL A 22 -12.64 -7.87 -2.17
N ASN A 23 -12.76 -6.54 -2.29
CA ASN A 23 -13.87 -5.81 -1.68
C ASN A 23 -15.24 -6.20 -2.23
N ASP A 24 -15.31 -6.58 -3.51
CA ASP A 24 -16.54 -6.78 -4.28
C ASP A 24 -16.81 -8.25 -4.66
N ASP A 25 -15.81 -9.14 -4.59
CA ASP A 25 -15.98 -10.55 -4.97
C ASP A 25 -14.82 -11.46 -4.51
N LEU A 26 -14.98 -12.77 -4.74
CA LEU A 26 -13.90 -13.75 -4.84
C LEU A 26 -13.28 -13.71 -6.24
N LEU A 27 -11.96 -13.58 -6.33
CA LEU A 27 -11.24 -13.71 -7.61
C LEU A 27 -11.20 -15.18 -8.05
N SER A 28 -11.43 -15.44 -9.32
CA SER A 28 -11.36 -16.79 -9.91
C SER A 28 -9.97 -17.11 -10.47
N ALA A 29 -9.71 -18.38 -10.75
CA ALA A 29 -8.37 -18.84 -11.16
C ALA A 29 -7.87 -18.29 -12.50
N ASN A 30 -8.77 -17.87 -13.40
CA ASN A 30 -8.39 -17.23 -14.65
C ASN A 30 -8.23 -15.71 -14.52
N GLU A 31 -8.53 -15.12 -13.35
CA GLU A 31 -8.41 -13.69 -13.07
C GLU A 31 -7.11 -13.33 -12.35
N VAL A 32 -6.27 -14.32 -12.02
CA VAL A 32 -5.02 -14.11 -11.30
C VAL A 32 -3.82 -14.78 -11.96
N GLU A 33 -2.64 -14.19 -11.76
CA GLU A 33 -1.34 -14.78 -12.10
C GLU A 33 -0.30 -14.42 -11.01
N PRO A 34 0.79 -15.20 -10.84
CA PRO A 34 1.85 -14.82 -9.90
C PRO A 34 2.60 -13.55 -10.33
N LEU A 35 3.01 -12.72 -9.35
CA LEU A 35 4.06 -11.71 -9.58
C LEU A 35 5.39 -12.38 -9.92
N ILE A 36 6.17 -11.71 -10.76
CA ILE A 36 7.55 -12.14 -11.06
C ILE A 36 8.45 -11.73 -9.89
N GLN A 37 9.01 -12.72 -9.21
CA GLN A 37 10.00 -12.51 -8.15
C GLN A 37 11.37 -12.17 -8.76
N SER A 38 12.07 -11.25 -8.10
CA SER A 38 13.41 -10.80 -8.46
C SER A 38 14.33 -10.87 -7.24
N HIS A 39 15.63 -10.97 -7.49
CA HIS A 39 16.64 -11.16 -6.46
C HIS A 39 17.80 -10.16 -6.59
N LEU A 40 18.43 -9.83 -5.46
CA LEU A 40 19.56 -8.89 -5.39
C LEU A 40 20.80 -9.35 -6.18
N THR A 41 20.87 -10.62 -6.55
CA THR A 41 21.96 -11.18 -7.36
C THR A 41 21.81 -10.90 -8.85
N GLU A 42 20.66 -10.39 -9.29
CA GLU A 42 20.42 -10.03 -10.68
C GLU A 42 21.03 -8.67 -11.03
N ASP A 43 21.42 -8.53 -12.29
CA ASP A 43 21.99 -7.27 -12.81
C ASP A 43 20.94 -6.14 -12.83
N PHE A 44 21.35 -4.92 -12.49
CA PHE A 44 20.46 -3.77 -12.46
C PHE A 44 19.78 -3.47 -13.80
N ASP A 45 20.42 -3.73 -14.93
CA ASP A 45 19.79 -3.51 -16.24
C ASP A 45 18.65 -4.51 -16.50
N VAL A 46 18.79 -5.75 -16.01
CA VAL A 46 17.70 -6.74 -16.03
C VAL A 46 16.55 -6.29 -15.13
N LEU A 47 16.86 -5.83 -13.91
CA LEU A 47 15.86 -5.32 -12.97
C LEU A 47 15.12 -4.09 -13.53
N ARG A 48 15.86 -3.15 -14.14
CA ARG A 48 15.29 -1.95 -14.77
C ARG A 48 14.44 -2.30 -15.98
N GLN A 49 14.86 -3.27 -16.80
CA GLN A 49 14.07 -3.73 -17.93
C GLN A 49 12.74 -4.35 -17.45
N ARG A 50 12.79 -5.20 -16.43
CA ARG A 50 11.60 -5.81 -15.82
C ARG A 50 10.64 -4.76 -15.26
N TYR A 51 11.16 -3.79 -14.51
CA TYR A 51 10.37 -2.69 -13.98
C TYR A 51 9.72 -1.85 -15.07
N ARG A 52 10.45 -1.47 -16.14
CA ARG A 52 9.88 -0.73 -17.28
C ARG A 52 8.82 -1.53 -18.03
N GLN A 53 9.01 -2.84 -18.15
CA GLN A 53 8.08 -3.72 -18.85
C GLN A 53 6.77 -3.91 -18.08
N HIS A 54 6.84 -4.03 -16.75
CA HIS A 54 5.70 -4.42 -15.94
C HIS A 54 5.11 -3.31 -15.06
N GLY A 55 5.84 -2.21 -14.86
CA GLY A 55 5.47 -1.14 -13.92
C GLY A 55 5.72 -1.48 -12.44
N TYR A 56 6.21 -2.68 -12.15
CA TYR A 56 6.56 -3.12 -10.80
C TYR A 56 7.83 -3.96 -10.78
N LEU A 57 8.41 -4.12 -9.60
CA LEU A 57 9.54 -5.00 -9.33
C LEU A 57 9.44 -5.55 -7.89
N LEU A 58 9.14 -6.83 -7.73
CA LEU A 58 9.19 -7.52 -6.44
C LEU A 58 10.62 -8.02 -6.19
N ILE A 59 11.34 -7.37 -5.28
CA ILE A 59 12.64 -7.82 -4.79
C ILE A 59 12.46 -8.63 -3.50
N LYS A 60 12.93 -9.88 -3.52
CA LYS A 60 12.89 -10.77 -2.35
C LYS A 60 14.05 -10.47 -1.40
N GLY A 61 13.74 -10.31 -0.11
CA GLY A 61 14.74 -10.17 0.95
C GLY A 61 15.70 -8.98 0.82
N LEU A 62 15.21 -7.82 0.35
CA LEU A 62 16.00 -6.59 0.26
C LEU A 62 16.40 -6.04 1.63
N ILE A 63 15.45 -5.92 2.55
CA ILE A 63 15.69 -5.40 3.90
C ILE A 63 16.00 -6.58 4.84
N PRO A 64 16.97 -6.47 5.76
CA PRO A 64 17.20 -7.52 6.74
C PRO A 64 15.93 -7.87 7.50
N ARG A 65 15.59 -9.16 7.51
CA ARG A 65 14.34 -9.67 8.10
C ARG A 65 14.14 -9.21 9.54
N GLU A 66 15.19 -9.20 10.35
CA GLU A 66 15.11 -8.78 11.75
C GLU A 66 14.79 -7.30 11.93
N ASP A 67 15.23 -6.42 11.02
CA ASP A 67 14.91 -5.00 11.08
C ASP A 67 13.41 -4.80 10.82
N VAL A 68 12.85 -5.56 9.87
CA VAL A 68 11.41 -5.58 9.57
C VAL A 68 10.59 -6.13 10.75
N LEU A 69 11.01 -7.25 11.35
CA LEU A 69 10.30 -7.83 12.48
C LEU A 69 10.41 -6.99 13.77
N SER A 70 11.51 -6.25 13.96
CA SER A 70 11.67 -5.31 15.07
C SER A 70 10.80 -4.07 14.90
N ALA A 71 10.62 -3.58 13.67
CA ALA A 71 9.65 -2.54 13.34
C ALA A 71 8.21 -3.04 13.58
N ARG A 72 7.90 -4.28 13.19
CA ARG A 72 6.59 -4.93 13.47
C ARG A 72 6.28 -4.96 14.97
N GLU A 73 7.24 -5.41 15.76
CA GLU A 73 7.12 -5.46 17.22
C GLU A 73 6.87 -4.09 17.83
N SER A 74 7.65 -3.08 17.42
CA SER A 74 7.49 -1.70 17.87
C SER A 74 6.09 -1.14 17.57
N TYR A 75 5.58 -1.40 16.36
CA TYR A 75 4.23 -1.00 15.97
C TYR A 75 3.15 -1.62 16.85
N PHE A 76 3.16 -2.95 17.02
CA PHE A 76 2.10 -3.60 17.81
C PHE A 76 2.24 -3.33 19.31
N ASN A 77 3.45 -3.06 19.81
CA ASN A 77 3.65 -2.53 21.16
C ASN A 77 3.03 -1.15 21.32
N SER A 78 3.19 -0.24 20.33
CA SER A 78 2.55 1.09 20.40
C SER A 78 1.02 1.02 20.33
N LEU A 79 0.47 -0.06 19.76
CA LEU A 79 -0.97 -0.31 19.70
C LEU A 79 -1.54 -1.06 20.91
N ALA A 80 -0.71 -1.52 21.85
CA ALA A 80 -1.16 -2.31 23.00
C ALA A 80 -2.37 -1.70 23.77
N PRO A 81 -2.47 -0.37 23.98
CA PRO A 81 -3.63 0.24 24.64
C PRO A 81 -4.98 0.00 23.94
N SER A 82 -4.98 -0.24 22.62
CA SER A 82 -6.20 -0.50 21.85
C SER A 82 -6.77 -1.91 22.07
N GLY A 83 -5.96 -2.84 22.60
CA GLY A 83 -6.34 -4.25 22.76
C GLY A 83 -6.52 -5.01 21.44
N VAL A 84 -5.92 -4.54 20.34
CA VAL A 84 -6.03 -5.17 19.00
C VAL A 84 -5.38 -6.55 18.91
N ILE A 85 -4.34 -6.80 19.72
CA ILE A 85 -3.57 -8.05 19.73
C ILE A 85 -4.18 -9.06 20.70
N LYS A 86 -4.29 -10.31 20.25
CA LYS A 86 -4.76 -11.45 21.03
C LYS A 86 -3.90 -11.65 22.29
N PRO A 87 -4.49 -11.64 23.50
CA PRO A 87 -3.74 -11.88 24.73
C PRO A 87 -2.95 -13.19 24.69
N GLY A 88 -1.69 -13.15 25.14
CA GLY A 88 -0.81 -14.32 25.17
C GLY A 88 -0.06 -14.61 23.86
N THR A 89 -0.25 -13.80 22.82
CA THR A 89 0.53 -13.87 21.57
C THR A 89 1.63 -12.81 21.54
N SER A 90 2.65 -13.00 20.70
CA SER A 90 3.72 -12.02 20.55
C SER A 90 3.26 -10.81 19.71
N PRO A 91 3.63 -9.57 20.07
CA PRO A 91 3.48 -8.41 19.19
C PRO A 91 4.15 -8.61 17.82
N ARG A 92 5.24 -9.39 17.75
CA ARG A 92 5.88 -9.76 16.47
C ARG A 92 4.96 -10.58 15.58
N GLU A 93 4.13 -11.44 16.15
CA GLU A 93 3.18 -12.22 15.36
C GLU A 93 2.05 -11.32 14.88
N GLY A 94 1.58 -10.40 15.73
CA GLY A 94 0.53 -9.46 15.40
C GLY A 94 -0.80 -10.18 15.15
N ILE A 95 -1.17 -11.13 16.01
CA ILE A 95 -2.40 -11.90 15.90
C ILE A 95 -3.57 -11.07 16.42
N PHE A 96 -4.62 -10.93 15.62
CA PHE A 96 -5.83 -10.20 15.99
C PHE A 96 -6.59 -10.91 17.12
N ASP A 97 -7.09 -10.15 18.09
CA ASP A 97 -8.01 -10.67 19.11
C ASP A 97 -9.39 -10.94 18.48
N ASP A 98 -9.63 -12.20 18.11
CA ASP A 98 -10.87 -12.69 17.51
C ASP A 98 -12.11 -12.58 18.43
N ALA A 99 -11.92 -12.25 19.72
CA ALA A 99 -13.01 -11.87 20.61
C ALA A 99 -13.50 -10.43 20.39
N LYS A 100 -12.81 -9.63 19.57
CA LYS A 100 -13.15 -8.24 19.26
C LYS A 100 -13.78 -8.10 17.87
N SER A 101 -14.49 -6.99 17.67
CA SER A 101 -15.00 -6.62 16.36
C SER A 101 -13.89 -6.02 15.51
N ALA A 102 -13.69 -6.51 14.28
CA ALA A 102 -12.76 -5.89 13.34
C ALA A 102 -13.12 -4.42 13.01
N ALA A 103 -14.40 -4.04 13.15
CA ALA A 103 -14.85 -2.66 12.96
C ALA A 103 -14.26 -1.67 13.97
N ASP A 104 -13.82 -2.15 15.15
CA ASP A 104 -13.13 -1.34 16.15
C ASP A 104 -11.67 -1.03 15.72
N TYR A 105 -11.16 -1.70 14.68
CA TYR A 105 -9.76 -1.64 14.24
C TYR A 105 -9.64 -1.44 12.73
N PRO A 106 -10.18 -0.34 12.19
CA PRO A 106 -10.23 -0.11 10.75
C PRO A 106 -8.83 0.05 10.14
N GLY A 107 -8.73 -0.13 8.82
CA GLY A 107 -7.48 0.10 8.09
C GLY A 107 -7.15 1.58 7.96
N ILE A 108 -5.92 1.97 8.30
CA ILE A 108 -5.48 3.37 8.18
C ILE A 108 -5.25 3.76 6.72
N GLY A 109 -5.89 4.86 6.32
CA GLY A 109 -5.83 5.46 4.99
C GLY A 109 -6.43 4.59 3.86
N ALA A 110 -7.29 3.62 4.18
CA ALA A 110 -7.96 2.75 3.21
C ALA A 110 -9.10 3.46 2.46
N GLY A 111 -8.82 4.61 1.85
CA GLY A 111 -9.77 5.31 0.99
C GLY A 111 -10.91 6.01 1.72
N SER A 112 -10.65 6.60 2.89
CA SER A 112 -11.62 7.51 3.50
C SER A 112 -11.68 8.81 2.69
N VAL A 113 -12.89 9.39 2.57
CA VAL A 113 -13.09 10.67 1.88
C VAL A 113 -12.15 11.70 2.50
N LYS A 114 -11.26 12.30 1.68
CA LYS A 114 -10.27 13.29 2.11
C LYS A 114 -9.40 12.88 3.31
N ASN A 115 -9.04 11.60 3.42
CA ASN A 115 -8.26 11.05 4.53
C ASN A 115 -8.93 11.24 5.90
N ALA A 116 -10.27 11.19 5.98
CA ALA A 116 -10.97 11.23 7.25
C ALA A 116 -10.53 10.08 8.18
N ALA A 117 -10.56 10.32 9.49
CA ALA A 117 -10.31 9.28 10.48
C ALA A 117 -11.34 8.14 10.31
N PRO A 118 -10.89 6.88 10.20
CA PRO A 118 -11.82 5.77 10.03
C PRO A 118 -12.40 5.30 11.36
N GLY A 119 -13.55 4.64 11.33
CA GLY A 119 -14.22 4.09 12.50
C GLY A 119 -15.26 5.03 13.11
N GLU A 120 -16.21 4.45 13.85
CA GLU A 120 -17.39 5.14 14.41
C GLU A 120 -17.57 4.87 15.92
N THR A 121 -16.59 4.23 16.55
CA THR A 121 -16.64 3.81 17.96
C THR A 121 -15.51 4.43 18.78
N ASP A 122 -15.72 4.58 20.10
CA ASP A 122 -14.68 5.04 21.03
C ASP A 122 -13.42 4.16 20.99
N ARG A 123 -13.58 2.85 20.72
CA ARG A 123 -12.43 1.94 20.58
C ARG A 123 -11.66 2.18 19.29
N SER A 124 -12.37 2.46 18.19
CA SER A 124 -11.71 2.83 16.94
C SER A 124 -10.97 4.17 17.05
N GLU A 125 -11.40 5.09 17.92
CA GLU A 125 -10.64 6.31 18.20
C GLU A 125 -9.29 5.99 18.86
N ILE A 126 -9.28 5.21 19.96
CA ILE A 126 -8.03 4.80 20.64
C ILE A 126 -7.07 4.09 19.67
N PHE A 127 -7.60 3.20 18.83
CA PHE A 127 -6.80 2.50 17.84
C PHE A 127 -6.24 3.45 16.76
N THR A 128 -7.09 4.31 16.19
CA THR A 128 -6.69 5.19 15.08
C THR A 128 -5.74 6.28 15.52
N GLU A 129 -5.88 6.81 16.74
CA GLU A 129 -4.92 7.73 17.34
C GLU A 129 -3.55 7.09 17.52
N ALA A 130 -3.49 5.87 18.09
CA ALA A 130 -2.24 5.16 18.28
C ALA A 130 -1.58 4.79 16.94
N ALA A 131 -2.37 4.36 15.95
CA ALA A 131 -1.89 4.05 14.61
C ALA A 131 -1.43 5.29 13.84
N LEU A 132 -2.10 6.44 14.03
CA LEU A 132 -1.64 7.72 13.48
C LEU A 132 -0.31 8.13 14.12
N LYS A 133 -0.22 8.09 15.45
CA LYS A 133 1.01 8.43 16.20
C LYS A 133 2.22 7.61 15.73
N ALA A 134 2.02 6.34 15.40
CA ALA A 134 3.07 5.47 14.88
C ALA A 134 3.79 6.03 13.64
N HIS A 135 3.15 6.90 12.84
CA HIS A 135 3.78 7.52 11.66
C HIS A 135 4.90 8.52 12.02
N THR A 136 4.99 8.94 13.28
CA THR A 136 5.97 9.92 13.77
C THR A 136 6.81 9.41 14.94
N GLU A 137 6.64 8.15 15.36
CA GLU A 137 7.48 7.55 16.40
C GLU A 137 8.91 7.37 15.89
N ASP A 138 9.90 7.56 16.77
CA ASP A 138 11.33 7.54 16.40
C ASP A 138 11.76 6.22 15.74
N TRP A 139 11.22 5.08 16.18
CA TRP A 139 11.53 3.77 15.59
C TRP A 139 11.11 3.70 14.11
N TYR A 140 10.11 4.48 13.70
CA TYR A 140 9.55 4.48 12.36
C TYR A 140 10.05 5.64 11.51
N ALA A 141 9.86 6.88 11.98
CA ALA A 141 10.19 8.11 11.25
C ALA A 141 11.66 8.55 11.46
N GLY A 142 12.27 8.15 12.58
CA GLY A 142 13.54 8.67 13.05
C GLY A 142 13.36 9.91 13.92
N SER A 143 14.33 10.15 14.80
CA SER A 143 14.29 11.29 15.71
C SER A 143 14.66 12.59 14.99
N GLU A 144 14.13 13.72 15.47
CA GLU A 144 14.39 15.04 14.88
C GLU A 144 15.88 15.43 14.89
N ASP A 145 16.63 14.96 15.89
CA ASP A 145 18.07 15.19 16.02
C ASP A 145 18.94 14.24 15.18
N GLY A 146 18.31 13.28 14.48
CA GLY A 146 18.97 12.29 13.63
C GLY A 146 19.72 11.19 14.39
N SER A 147 19.60 11.12 15.72
CA SER A 147 20.25 10.09 16.54
C SER A 147 19.61 8.70 16.36
N VAL A 148 18.32 8.64 16.08
CA VAL A 148 17.58 7.42 15.74
C VAL A 148 17.25 7.43 14.26
N ARG A 149 17.73 6.41 13.54
CA ARG A 149 17.31 6.17 12.16
C ARG A 149 16.03 5.33 12.18
N GLY A 150 14.91 5.95 11.84
CA GLY A 150 13.64 5.26 11.72
C GLY A 150 13.63 4.24 10.56
N PHE A 151 12.78 3.23 10.69
CA PHE A 151 12.59 2.18 9.69
C PHE A 151 12.29 2.71 8.28
N CYS A 152 11.49 3.79 8.14
CA CYS A 152 11.17 4.34 6.82
C CYS A 152 12.39 4.98 6.11
N ASN A 153 13.49 5.20 6.86
CA ASN A 153 14.76 5.75 6.38
C ASN A 153 15.86 4.68 6.29
N HIS A 154 15.47 3.41 6.12
CA HIS A 154 16.41 2.29 6.08
C HIS A 154 17.46 2.46 4.96
N PRO A 155 18.77 2.35 5.26
CA PRO A 155 19.83 2.68 4.31
C PRO A 155 19.88 1.70 3.15
N VAL A 156 19.62 0.41 3.39
CA VAL A 156 19.60 -0.60 2.31
C VAL A 156 18.52 -0.28 1.27
N LEU A 157 17.34 0.15 1.71
CA LEU A 157 16.25 0.52 0.80
C LEU A 157 16.62 1.77 0.01
N ARG A 158 17.07 2.83 0.70
CA ARG A 158 17.42 4.09 0.05
C ARG A 158 18.57 3.93 -0.95
N ASN A 159 19.60 3.16 -0.59
CA ASN A 159 20.74 2.90 -1.47
C ASN A 159 20.31 2.11 -2.70
N PHE A 160 19.46 1.08 -2.52
CA PHE A 160 18.90 0.33 -3.64
C PHE A 160 18.15 1.26 -4.59
N VAL A 161 17.28 2.14 -4.09
CA VAL A 161 16.56 3.09 -4.94
C VAL A 161 17.51 4.03 -5.67
N ALA A 162 18.51 4.58 -4.98
CA ALA A 162 19.47 5.52 -5.56
C ALA A 162 20.27 4.90 -6.73
N GLU A 163 20.68 3.64 -6.58
CA GLU A 163 21.41 2.89 -7.61
C GLU A 163 20.48 2.39 -8.72
N PHE A 164 19.33 1.81 -8.35
CA PHE A 164 18.32 1.29 -9.28
C PHE A 164 17.85 2.36 -10.27
N THR A 165 17.55 3.56 -9.76
CA THR A 165 17.04 4.68 -10.56
C THR A 165 18.15 5.44 -11.31
N GLY A 166 19.40 5.33 -10.85
CA GLY A 166 20.52 6.14 -11.35
C GLY A 166 20.46 7.62 -10.92
N TRP A 167 19.59 7.99 -9.97
CA TRP A 167 19.54 9.35 -9.43
C TRP A 167 20.79 9.68 -8.59
N GLY A 168 21.40 8.66 -8.00
CA GLY A 168 22.52 8.78 -7.07
C GLY A 168 22.08 9.21 -5.67
N ASP A 169 22.98 9.02 -4.72
CA ASP A 169 22.71 9.23 -3.30
C ASP A 169 22.26 10.67 -3.01
N GLU A 170 22.95 11.66 -3.58
CA GLU A 170 22.69 13.07 -3.31
C GLU A 170 21.31 13.51 -3.80
N ASN A 171 20.76 12.91 -4.86
CA ASN A 171 19.52 13.37 -5.48
C ASN A 171 18.30 12.54 -5.08
N THR A 172 18.50 11.36 -4.49
CA THR A 172 17.42 10.50 -4.04
C THR A 172 16.83 11.05 -2.74
N LEU A 173 15.60 11.57 -2.83
CA LEU A 173 14.83 12.06 -1.70
C LEU A 173 13.78 11.03 -1.30
N THR A 174 13.81 10.61 -0.03
CA THR A 174 12.68 9.90 0.59
C THR A 174 11.61 10.93 0.96
N VAL A 175 10.40 10.77 0.43
CA VAL A 175 9.28 11.67 0.72
C VAL A 175 8.84 11.48 2.19
N LYS A 176 8.67 12.59 2.91
CA LYS A 176 8.37 12.59 4.35
C LYS A 176 7.01 11.95 4.68
N ARG A 177 6.01 12.13 3.82
CA ARG A 177 4.71 11.46 3.95
C ARG A 177 4.84 9.98 3.60
N THR A 178 4.64 9.14 4.60
CA THR A 178 4.56 7.69 4.46
C THR A 178 3.16 7.22 4.85
N LEU A 179 2.76 6.04 4.41
CA LEU A 179 1.47 5.45 4.79
C LEU A 179 1.72 4.09 5.42
N LEU A 180 1.62 4.03 6.75
CA LEU A 180 1.76 2.81 7.56
C LEU A 180 0.38 2.21 7.79
N ARG A 181 0.13 1.06 7.18
CA ARG A 181 -1.23 0.52 7.00
C ARG A 181 -1.37 -0.88 7.56
N ASN A 182 -2.22 -1.00 8.57
CA ASN A 182 -2.74 -2.28 9.03
C ASN A 182 -3.97 -2.71 8.21
N ASN A 183 -4.22 -4.02 8.16
CA ASN A 183 -5.51 -4.59 7.79
C ASN A 183 -5.79 -5.80 8.69
N THR A 184 -6.73 -5.63 9.62
CA THR A 184 -7.19 -6.73 10.48
C THR A 184 -8.05 -7.72 9.67
N PRO A 185 -8.11 -8.99 10.07
CA PRO A 185 -8.90 -9.99 9.35
C PRO A 185 -10.36 -9.58 9.11
N GLY A 186 -10.87 -9.83 7.91
CA GLY A 186 -12.25 -9.54 7.50
C GLY A 186 -12.55 -8.08 7.14
N ASN A 187 -11.68 -7.13 7.49
CA ASN A 187 -11.88 -5.72 7.18
C ASN A 187 -11.76 -5.41 5.69
N LYS A 188 -12.30 -4.25 5.31
CA LYS A 188 -12.23 -3.74 3.93
C LYS A 188 -10.78 -3.51 3.51
N ALA A 189 -10.47 -3.89 2.27
CA ALA A 189 -9.17 -3.72 1.66
C ALA A 189 -9.09 -2.37 0.90
N ILE A 190 -7.87 -1.98 0.52
CA ILE A 190 -7.64 -0.79 -0.32
C ILE A 190 -8.14 -1.08 -1.74
N GLY A 191 -8.94 -0.15 -2.28
CA GLY A 191 -9.49 -0.21 -3.64
C GLY A 191 -8.45 0.05 -4.74
N VAL A 192 -8.91 0.04 -5.98
CA VAL A 192 -8.09 0.17 -7.18
C VAL A 192 -7.65 1.61 -7.39
N HIS A 193 -6.34 1.83 -7.50
CA HIS A 193 -5.75 3.14 -7.76
C HIS A 193 -4.35 3.03 -8.37
N TYR A 194 -3.76 4.17 -8.71
CA TYR A 194 -2.35 4.37 -8.99
C TYR A 194 -1.87 5.60 -8.22
N ASP A 195 -0.61 5.66 -7.83
CA ASP A 195 -0.11 6.70 -6.91
C ASP A 195 -0.15 8.12 -7.51
N GLN A 196 0.01 8.24 -8.83
CA GLN A 196 -0.03 9.52 -9.53
C GLN A 196 -1.35 10.28 -9.32
N SER A 197 -2.47 9.60 -9.06
CA SER A 197 -3.75 10.28 -8.83
C SER A 197 -3.71 11.20 -7.60
N PHE A 198 -2.81 10.92 -6.64
CA PHE A 198 -2.62 11.71 -5.42
C PHE A 198 -1.41 12.67 -5.50
N MET A 199 -0.47 12.43 -6.41
CA MET A 199 0.81 13.16 -6.54
C MET A 199 0.92 14.03 -7.81
N ARG A 200 -0.21 14.55 -8.31
CA ARG A 200 -0.30 15.27 -9.61
C ARG A 200 0.46 16.61 -9.71
N TYR A 201 1.02 17.15 -8.62
CA TYR A 201 1.80 18.41 -8.69
C TYR A 201 3.26 18.18 -9.08
N GLY A 202 3.70 16.92 -9.18
CA GLY A 202 5.01 16.53 -9.69
C GLY A 202 4.94 15.86 -11.06
N GLU A 203 6.10 15.61 -11.65
CA GLU A 203 6.20 14.68 -12.78
C GLU A 203 5.93 13.24 -12.30
N PRO A 204 5.32 12.36 -13.12
CA PRO A 204 4.99 10.98 -12.77
C PRO A 204 6.25 10.08 -12.80
N THR A 205 7.24 10.43 -11.98
CA THR A 205 8.56 9.79 -11.92
C THR A 205 8.88 9.25 -10.53
N SER A 206 7.92 9.35 -9.59
CA SER A 206 8.07 8.75 -8.27
C SER A 206 8.21 7.23 -8.37
N VAL A 207 9.03 6.67 -7.48
CA VAL A 207 9.11 5.24 -7.24
C VAL A 207 8.54 4.98 -5.86
N THR A 208 7.48 4.17 -5.78
CA THR A 208 6.92 3.73 -4.51
C THR A 208 7.50 2.38 -4.16
N ALA A 209 7.97 2.23 -2.93
CA ALA A 209 8.35 0.97 -2.31
C ALA A 209 7.28 0.59 -1.27
N TRP A 210 6.52 -0.46 -1.57
CA TRP A 210 5.69 -1.12 -0.56
C TRP A 210 6.51 -2.16 0.18
N VAL A 211 6.58 -2.02 1.50
CA VAL A 211 7.34 -2.89 2.38
C VAL A 211 6.37 -3.62 3.32
N PRO A 212 6.15 -4.93 3.16
CA PRO A 212 5.44 -5.74 4.15
C PRO A 212 6.23 -5.76 5.46
N ILE A 213 5.60 -5.31 6.55
CA ILE A 213 6.21 -5.30 7.88
C ILE A 213 5.80 -6.59 8.60
N GLY A 214 6.35 -7.70 8.12
CA GLY A 214 5.98 -9.06 8.52
C GLY A 214 5.68 -9.96 7.31
N ASP A 215 5.55 -11.25 7.56
CA ASP A 215 5.08 -12.19 6.52
C ASP A 215 3.59 -11.95 6.23
N VAL A 216 3.22 -12.08 4.96
CA VAL A 216 1.84 -11.96 4.47
C VAL A 216 1.55 -13.17 3.59
N ARG A 217 0.68 -14.05 4.06
CA ARG A 217 0.18 -15.18 3.27
C ARG A 217 -0.56 -14.68 2.03
N LEU A 218 -0.78 -15.56 1.05
CA LEU A 218 -1.42 -15.19 -0.21
C LEU A 218 -2.85 -14.66 0.02
N GLU A 219 -3.58 -15.30 0.94
CA GLU A 219 -4.89 -14.93 1.47
C GLU A 219 -4.84 -13.89 2.61
N GLY A 220 -3.65 -13.39 2.97
CA GLY A 220 -3.40 -12.50 4.11
C GLY A 220 -3.56 -11.00 3.81
N GLY A 221 -4.16 -10.62 2.68
CA GLY A 221 -4.46 -9.23 2.37
C GLY A 221 -3.29 -8.38 1.84
N GLY A 222 -2.36 -9.00 1.11
CA GLY A 222 -1.24 -8.34 0.45
C GLY A 222 -1.66 -7.44 -0.73
N LEU A 223 -0.71 -6.64 -1.24
CA LEU A 223 -0.96 -5.87 -2.47
C LEU A 223 -1.06 -6.80 -3.69
N ILE A 224 -1.88 -6.37 -4.65
CA ILE A 224 -2.05 -6.99 -5.96
C ILE A 224 -1.90 -5.93 -7.05
N TYR A 225 -1.35 -6.32 -8.18
CA TYR A 225 -1.01 -5.41 -9.28
C TYR A 225 -1.74 -5.80 -10.55
N MET A 226 -2.19 -4.84 -11.36
CA MET A 226 -2.89 -5.18 -12.60
C MET A 226 -1.91 -5.56 -13.71
N GLN A 227 -2.18 -6.62 -14.46
CA GLN A 227 -1.47 -6.93 -15.70
C GLN A 227 -1.53 -5.74 -16.67
N ASP A 228 -0.38 -5.29 -17.18
CA ASP A 228 -0.21 -4.08 -18.00
C ASP A 228 -0.77 -2.79 -17.35
N GLY A 229 -0.85 -2.77 -16.01
CA GLY A 229 -1.52 -1.70 -15.27
C GLY A 229 -0.81 -0.34 -15.35
N GLU A 230 0.51 -0.29 -15.56
CA GLU A 230 1.23 0.99 -15.79
C GLU A 230 0.69 1.71 -17.03
N LYS A 231 0.63 0.99 -18.16
CA LYS A 231 0.16 1.56 -19.42
C LYS A 231 -1.30 1.99 -19.32
N LEU A 232 -2.14 1.14 -18.74
CA LEU A 232 -3.56 1.45 -18.54
C LEU A 232 -3.75 2.66 -17.59
N GLY A 233 -2.95 2.74 -16.51
CA GLY A 233 -2.98 3.87 -15.59
C GLY A 233 -2.59 5.19 -16.27
N GLU A 234 -1.56 5.17 -17.11
CA GLU A 234 -1.16 6.33 -17.92
C GLU A 234 -2.26 6.75 -18.91
N GLU A 235 -2.91 5.78 -19.57
CA GLU A 235 -4.04 6.04 -20.48
C GLU A 235 -5.22 6.71 -19.74
N ILE A 236 -5.58 6.18 -18.56
CA ILE A 236 -6.65 6.74 -17.70
C ILE A 236 -6.31 8.15 -17.22
N GLU A 237 -5.08 8.38 -16.76
CA GLU A 237 -4.63 9.70 -16.26
C GLU A 237 -4.62 10.75 -17.38
N ASN A 238 -4.18 10.37 -18.58
CA ASN A 238 -4.20 11.23 -19.76
C ASN A 238 -5.64 11.58 -20.16
N GLU A 239 -6.53 10.58 -20.24
CA GLU A 239 -7.95 10.81 -20.57
C GLU A 239 -8.62 11.73 -19.54
N PHE A 240 -8.37 11.51 -18.26
CA PHE A 240 -8.84 12.36 -17.18
C PHE A 240 -8.37 13.82 -17.35
N THR A 241 -7.07 14.01 -17.61
CA THR A 241 -6.47 15.34 -17.80
C THR A 241 -7.07 16.04 -19.02
N THR A 242 -7.27 15.33 -20.12
CA THR A 242 -7.91 15.87 -21.32
C THR A 242 -9.35 16.28 -21.05
N LYS A 243 -10.15 15.45 -20.37
CA LYS A 243 -11.54 15.76 -20.02
C LYS A 243 -11.66 16.94 -19.06
N ALA A 244 -10.80 17.01 -18.04
CA ALA A 244 -10.79 18.10 -17.08
C ALA A 244 -10.52 19.45 -17.78
N LYS A 245 -9.52 19.50 -18.67
CA LYS A 245 -9.22 20.68 -19.49
C LYS A 245 -10.39 21.04 -20.43
N ALA A 246 -11.00 20.06 -21.08
CA ALA A 246 -12.15 20.28 -21.96
C ALA A 246 -13.39 20.79 -21.20
N ALA A 247 -13.55 20.39 -19.93
CA ALA A 247 -14.59 20.88 -19.03
C ALA A 247 -14.30 22.28 -18.45
N GLY A 248 -13.17 22.90 -18.81
CA GLY A 248 -12.79 24.24 -18.33
C GLY A 248 -12.29 24.27 -16.88
N MET A 249 -11.91 23.13 -16.32
CA MET A 249 -11.29 23.07 -14.99
C MET A 249 -9.95 23.81 -15.01
N SER A 250 -9.66 24.53 -13.95
CA SER A 250 -8.33 25.11 -13.73
C SER A 250 -7.26 24.01 -13.56
N ASP A 251 -5.99 24.40 -13.71
CA ASP A 251 -4.87 23.49 -13.45
C ASP A 251 -4.89 22.98 -11.99
N GLU A 252 -5.35 23.80 -11.04
CA GLU A 252 -5.46 23.44 -9.63
C GLU A 252 -6.58 22.42 -9.38
N GLU A 253 -7.75 22.60 -10.00
CA GLU A 253 -8.85 21.64 -9.92
C GLU A 253 -8.51 20.31 -10.60
N THR A 254 -7.79 20.36 -11.71
CA THR A 254 -7.35 19.16 -12.45
C THR A 254 -6.38 18.32 -11.63
N LYS A 255 -5.45 18.96 -10.90
CA LYS A 255 -4.46 18.25 -10.07
C LYS A 255 -5.01 17.70 -8.75
N ASN A 256 -6.23 18.07 -8.37
CA ASN A 256 -6.84 17.57 -7.15
C ASN A 256 -7.34 16.11 -7.33
N ALA A 257 -6.92 15.20 -6.45
CA ALA A 257 -7.37 13.80 -6.42
C ALA A 257 -8.88 13.67 -6.15
N PHE A 258 -9.51 14.70 -5.59
CA PHE A 258 -10.90 14.75 -5.14
C PHE A 258 -11.78 15.67 -5.99
N ASN A 259 -11.58 15.69 -7.31
CA ASN A 259 -12.44 16.45 -8.22
C ASN A 259 -13.61 15.60 -8.77
N ALA A 260 -14.55 16.25 -9.45
CA ALA A 260 -15.81 15.63 -9.89
C ALA A 260 -15.65 14.41 -10.82
N ASN A 261 -14.47 14.19 -11.39
CA ASN A 261 -14.19 13.12 -12.34
C ASN A 261 -13.46 11.92 -11.70
N MET A 262 -13.12 11.97 -10.41
CA MET A 262 -12.59 10.85 -9.61
C MET A 262 -13.53 10.56 -8.44
N MET A 263 -13.53 9.32 -7.92
CA MET A 263 -14.27 9.03 -6.70
C MET A 263 -13.81 9.98 -5.59
N SER A 264 -14.69 10.30 -4.64
CA SER A 264 -14.38 11.18 -3.49
C SER A 264 -13.24 10.66 -2.58
N THR A 265 -12.70 9.48 -2.89
CA THR A 265 -11.59 8.79 -2.23
C THR A 265 -10.27 8.85 -3.03
N GLY A 266 -10.29 9.34 -4.28
CA GLY A 266 -9.13 9.30 -5.19
C GLY A 266 -8.89 7.94 -5.87
N PHE A 267 -9.78 6.98 -5.68
CA PHE A 267 -9.71 5.65 -6.31
C PHE A 267 -10.39 5.60 -7.67
N LEU A 268 -9.92 4.69 -8.53
CA LEU A 268 -10.54 4.35 -9.81
C LEU A 268 -11.79 3.48 -9.62
N CYS A 269 -11.73 2.56 -8.65
CA CYS A 269 -12.82 1.65 -8.32
C CYS A 269 -12.62 1.11 -6.90
N ASP A 270 -13.72 0.84 -6.20
CA ASP A 270 -13.65 0.18 -4.89
C ASP A 270 -13.35 -1.32 -5.00
N GLY A 271 -13.82 -1.94 -6.09
CA GLY A 271 -13.85 -3.38 -6.33
C GLY A 271 -12.83 -3.84 -7.36
N PRO A 272 -11.75 -4.53 -6.96
CA PRO A 272 -10.80 -5.10 -7.89
C PRO A 272 -11.38 -6.12 -8.88
N ALA A 273 -12.37 -6.93 -8.49
CA ALA A 273 -12.89 -7.98 -9.36
C ALA A 273 -13.63 -7.37 -10.57
N ASP A 274 -14.56 -6.45 -10.32
CA ASP A 274 -15.26 -5.71 -11.38
C ASP A 274 -14.27 -4.94 -12.26
N PHE A 275 -13.28 -4.27 -11.67
CA PHE A 275 -12.29 -3.52 -12.45
C PHE A 275 -11.47 -4.43 -13.37
N GLY A 276 -10.97 -5.56 -12.87
CA GLY A 276 -10.24 -6.54 -13.69
C GLY A 276 -11.08 -7.09 -14.84
N ARG A 277 -12.34 -7.46 -14.57
CA ARG A 277 -13.29 -7.96 -15.57
C ARG A 277 -13.61 -6.91 -16.64
N ARG A 278 -13.82 -5.65 -16.23
CA ARG A 278 -14.12 -4.52 -17.11
C ARG A 278 -13.03 -4.30 -18.16
N TYR A 279 -11.76 -4.41 -17.76
CA TYR A 279 -10.62 -4.23 -18.65
C TYR A 279 -10.07 -5.54 -19.24
N GLY A 280 -10.66 -6.70 -18.88
CA GLY A 280 -10.17 -8.01 -19.31
C GLY A 280 -8.74 -8.29 -18.87
N LYS A 281 -8.33 -7.78 -17.69
CA LYS A 281 -6.98 -7.90 -17.14
C LYS A 281 -6.98 -8.77 -15.89
N LYS A 282 -5.86 -9.45 -15.67
CA LYS A 282 -5.63 -10.26 -14.47
C LYS A 282 -4.96 -9.46 -13.37
N TRP A 283 -5.16 -9.92 -12.13
CA TRP A 283 -4.45 -9.45 -10.96
C TRP A 283 -3.22 -10.32 -10.69
N LEU A 284 -2.07 -9.66 -10.58
CA LEU A 284 -0.79 -10.25 -10.23
C LEU A 284 -0.67 -10.31 -8.71
N VAL A 285 -0.43 -11.51 -8.18
CA VAL A 285 -0.49 -11.80 -6.75
C VAL A 285 0.78 -12.49 -6.25
N SER A 286 1.13 -12.31 -4.98
CA SER A 286 2.20 -13.05 -4.31
C SER A 286 1.92 -13.17 -2.82
N ALA A 287 2.45 -14.21 -2.20
CA ALA A 287 2.76 -14.17 -0.77
C ALA A 287 4.02 -13.33 -0.57
N TYR A 288 4.15 -12.72 0.60
CA TYR A 288 5.27 -11.86 0.94
C TYR A 288 5.91 -12.30 2.25
N GLU A 289 7.20 -12.05 2.38
CA GLU A 289 7.99 -12.35 3.56
C GLU A 289 8.61 -11.06 4.11
N ALA A 290 8.79 -10.99 5.43
CA ALA A 290 9.51 -9.90 6.05
C ALA A 290 10.93 -9.79 5.44
N GLY A 291 11.19 -8.64 4.83
CA GLY A 291 12.40 -8.32 4.08
C GLY A 291 12.15 -8.06 2.59
N ASP A 292 11.03 -8.54 2.04
CA ASP A 292 10.64 -8.22 0.67
C ASP A 292 10.32 -6.73 0.48
N VAL A 293 10.43 -6.26 -0.75
CA VAL A 293 9.96 -4.94 -1.17
C VAL A 293 9.38 -5.03 -2.57
N VAL A 294 8.20 -4.45 -2.77
CA VAL A 294 7.65 -4.24 -4.11
C VAL A 294 7.82 -2.79 -4.51
N PHE A 295 8.62 -2.54 -5.53
CA PHE A 295 8.70 -1.24 -6.17
C PHE A 295 7.63 -1.13 -7.25
N HIS A 296 6.99 0.03 -7.39
CA HIS A 296 6.09 0.31 -8.51
C HIS A 296 6.13 1.76 -8.96
N SER A 297 5.81 1.98 -10.24
CA SER A 297 5.79 3.29 -10.88
C SER A 297 4.52 4.06 -10.56
N ALA A 298 4.56 5.37 -10.84
CA ALA A 298 3.49 6.31 -10.50
C ALA A 298 2.12 5.93 -11.10
N HIS A 299 2.06 5.29 -12.27
CA HIS A 299 0.80 4.87 -12.90
C HIS A 299 0.46 3.40 -12.69
N MET A 300 1.27 2.64 -11.97
CA MET A 300 1.05 1.21 -11.81
C MET A 300 -0.26 0.97 -11.03
N ILE A 301 -1.29 0.50 -11.74
CA ILE A 301 -2.58 0.16 -11.12
C ILE A 301 -2.40 -0.99 -10.13
N HIS A 302 -2.82 -0.76 -8.89
CA HIS A 302 -2.74 -1.73 -7.81
C HIS A 302 -3.92 -1.59 -6.84
N ALA A 303 -4.08 -2.62 -6.00
CA ALA A 303 -5.09 -2.71 -4.94
C ALA A 303 -4.56 -3.65 -3.84
N SER A 304 -5.42 -4.04 -2.90
CA SER A 304 -5.10 -5.13 -1.95
C SER A 304 -6.24 -6.12 -1.84
N THR A 305 -5.91 -7.37 -1.50
CA THR A 305 -6.91 -8.36 -1.10
C THR A 305 -7.38 -8.11 0.34
N LYS A 306 -8.55 -8.66 0.68
CA LYS A 306 -8.99 -8.74 2.07
C LYS A 306 -8.11 -9.72 2.83
N ASN A 307 -7.86 -9.43 4.10
CA ASN A 307 -7.13 -10.33 4.97
C ASN A 307 -8.05 -11.45 5.50
N TYR A 308 -7.78 -12.68 5.08
CA TYR A 308 -8.39 -13.91 5.58
C TYR A 308 -7.30 -14.89 6.07
N ASP A 309 -6.21 -14.35 6.64
CA ASP A 309 -5.15 -15.16 7.21
C ASP A 309 -5.74 -16.15 8.26
N PRO A 310 -5.49 -17.46 8.13
CA PRO A 310 -6.13 -18.48 8.96
C PRO A 310 -5.66 -18.46 10.42
N GLU A 311 -4.52 -17.84 10.72
CA GLU A 311 -4.02 -17.64 12.09
C GLU A 311 -4.54 -16.33 12.69
N GLY A 312 -5.32 -15.53 11.94
CA GLY A 312 -5.77 -14.22 12.36
C GLY A 312 -4.66 -13.17 12.35
N ARG A 313 -3.60 -13.37 11.58
CA ARG A 313 -2.48 -12.43 11.49
C ARG A 313 -2.92 -11.10 10.89
N ILE A 314 -2.61 -10.00 11.57
CA ILE A 314 -2.86 -8.65 11.04
C ILE A 314 -1.80 -8.33 9.97
N ARG A 315 -2.26 -7.99 8.77
CA ARG A 315 -1.37 -7.49 7.71
C ARG A 315 -0.90 -6.10 8.10
N LEU A 316 0.40 -5.86 7.99
CA LEU A 316 1.02 -4.55 8.20
C LEU A 316 1.98 -4.29 7.06
N GLY A 317 1.95 -3.10 6.49
CA GLY A 317 2.91 -2.66 5.48
C GLY A 317 3.07 -1.15 5.50
N THR A 318 4.16 -0.67 4.91
CA THR A 318 4.37 0.76 4.68
C THR A 318 4.60 1.08 3.22
N ASP A 319 4.01 2.17 2.76
CA ASP A 319 4.24 2.75 1.45
C ASP A 319 5.23 3.92 1.56
N LEU A 320 6.43 3.74 0.99
CA LEU A 320 7.51 4.73 1.00
C LEU A 320 7.74 5.26 -0.41
N ARG A 321 7.77 6.58 -0.58
CA ARG A 321 7.92 7.21 -1.91
C ARG A 321 9.29 7.84 -2.04
N PHE A 322 9.87 7.71 -3.23
CA PHE A 322 11.16 8.29 -3.57
C PHE A 322 11.05 9.12 -4.83
N VAL A 323 11.76 10.25 -4.86
CA VAL A 323 11.79 11.18 -6.00
C VAL A 323 13.22 11.65 -6.27
N ASP A 324 13.48 12.05 -7.51
CA ASP A 324 14.69 12.80 -7.88
C ASP A 324 14.50 14.27 -7.51
N LYS A 325 15.19 14.76 -6.47
CA LYS A 325 15.03 16.14 -5.98
C LYS A 325 15.44 17.22 -6.99
N ARG A 326 16.10 16.85 -8.09
CA ARG A 326 16.44 17.76 -9.21
C ARG A 326 15.24 18.04 -10.12
N ARG A 327 14.17 17.24 -10.00
CA ARG A 327 12.98 17.31 -10.84
C ARG A 327 11.77 17.83 -10.03
N PRO A 328 10.77 18.45 -10.68
CA PRO A 328 9.54 18.84 -10.00
C PRO A 328 8.82 17.63 -9.39
N TRP A 329 8.50 17.71 -8.11
CA TRP A 329 7.75 16.69 -7.37
C TRP A 329 6.69 17.34 -6.48
N ASP A 330 5.72 16.56 -6.01
CA ASP A 330 4.59 17.07 -5.23
C ASP A 330 4.96 17.36 -3.77
N THR A 331 5.41 18.59 -3.51
CA THR A 331 5.89 19.03 -2.17
C THR A 331 4.78 19.09 -1.11
N ARG A 332 3.50 18.93 -1.46
CA ARG A 332 2.42 18.76 -0.48
C ARG A 332 2.60 17.50 0.36
N TRP A 333 3.35 16.52 -0.18
CA TRP A 333 3.74 15.28 0.49
C TRP A 333 4.97 15.42 1.39
N ASP A 334 5.56 16.62 1.54
CA ASP A 334 6.71 16.87 2.43
C ASP A 334 6.32 17.10 3.90
N LYS A 335 5.36 16.33 4.39
CA LYS A 335 4.85 16.40 5.77
C LYS A 335 4.42 15.02 6.24
N HIS A 336 4.38 14.79 7.55
CA HIS A 336 3.86 13.53 8.07
C HIS A 336 2.37 13.35 7.74
N TYR A 337 1.93 12.08 7.71
CA TYR A 337 0.53 11.74 7.53
C TYR A 337 -0.33 12.28 8.68
N SER A 338 -1.52 12.79 8.35
CA SER A 338 -2.52 13.27 9.31
C SER A 338 -3.90 13.11 8.72
N PHE A 339 -4.91 12.89 9.57
CA PHE A 339 -6.28 12.83 9.09
C PHE A 339 -6.78 14.20 8.61
N ASN A 340 -7.73 14.20 7.67
CA ASN A 340 -8.41 15.39 7.13
C ASN A 340 -7.48 16.41 6.43
N ASP A 341 -6.30 15.98 6.00
CA ASP A 341 -5.30 16.91 5.44
C ASP A 341 -5.47 17.21 3.95
N GLY A 342 -6.39 16.52 3.28
CA GLY A 342 -6.74 16.74 1.88
C GLY A 342 -5.62 16.46 0.88
N VAL A 343 -4.59 15.69 1.27
CA VAL A 343 -3.43 15.32 0.44
C VAL A 343 -3.52 13.88 -0.04
#